data_AF-A0A2E2VZ19-F1
#
_entry.id   AF-A0A2E2VZ19-F1
#
_cell.length_a   1.000
_cell.length_b   1.000
_cell.length_c   1.000
_cell.angle_alpha   90.00
_cell.angle_beta   90.00
_cell.angle_gamma   90.00
#
_symmetry.space_group_name_H-M   'P 1'
#
loop_
_entity.id
_entity.type
_entity.pdbx_description
1 polymer ?
#
loop_
_entity_poly.entity_id
_entity_poly.type
_entity_poly.pdbx_seq_one_letter_code
_entity_poly.pdbx_strand_id
1 'polypeptide(L)'
;MIKLKKNFKVKEVQAKDITQKENVSSPNTNSAIRPEVVNAKVYKVKSAFVKNAVFITLSYIDTHTGRKPIEIFINSKDLNRSAEYVVLTRLISAIFRRATNPMFILEELHGIHDPNGGSFKDGKYYHSFYAEVADVIERFFYDVDIIKKEDLNQTSENQEGKKKKYKSN
;
A
#
# COMPACT_ATOMS: atom_id res chain seq x y z
N MET A 1 0.04 42.41 14.45
CA MET A 1 0.09 42.97 15.82
C MET A 1 -1.17 42.53 16.57
N ILE A 2 -1.07 41.59 17.51
CA ILE A 2 -2.23 41.01 18.20
C ILE A 2 -2.67 41.97 19.31
N LYS A 3 -3.96 42.34 19.34
CA LYS A 3 -4.55 43.20 20.39
C LYS A 3 -5.27 42.33 21.42
N LEU A 4 -4.75 42.29 22.65
CA LEU A 4 -5.37 41.63 23.80
C LEU A 4 -6.36 42.57 24.51
N LYS A 5 -7.51 42.02 24.95
CA LYS A 5 -8.54 42.78 25.69
C LYS A 5 -8.18 42.91 27.18
N LYS A 6 -8.62 44.01 27.80
CA LYS A 6 -8.23 44.50 29.15
C LYS A 6 -8.44 43.57 30.36
N ASN A 7 -9.12 42.42 30.20
CA ASN A 7 -9.44 41.53 31.31
C ASN A 7 -8.78 40.14 31.18
N PHE A 8 -7.66 40.05 30.47
CA PHE A 8 -6.92 38.79 30.38
C PHE A 8 -6.16 38.52 31.69
N LYS A 9 -6.48 37.41 32.37
CA LYS A 9 -5.69 36.90 33.50
C LYS A 9 -4.77 35.78 32.99
N VAL A 10 -3.47 36.02 33.04
CA VAL A 10 -2.45 34.97 32.88
C VAL A 10 -2.42 34.17 34.17
N LYS A 11 -2.52 32.84 34.07
CA LYS A 11 -2.28 31.93 35.20
C LYS A 11 -1.18 30.96 34.77
N GLU A 12 -0.14 30.85 35.59
CA GLU A 12 0.94 29.91 35.38
C GLU A 12 0.41 28.48 35.60
N VAL A 13 0.54 27.63 34.58
CA VAL A 13 0.16 26.22 34.67
C VAL A 13 1.39 25.44 35.10
N GLN A 14 1.39 24.96 36.34
CA GLN A 14 2.40 23.99 36.79
C GLN A 14 2.17 22.67 36.08
N ALA A 15 3.23 22.14 35.49
CA ALA A 15 3.23 20.90 34.73
C ALA A 15 3.01 19.69 35.65
N LYS A 16 1.75 19.36 35.98
CA LYS A 16 1.40 18.02 36.51
C LYS A 16 -0.05 17.55 36.36
N ASP A 17 -0.97 18.34 35.82
CA ASP A 17 -2.36 17.89 35.61
C ASP A 17 -2.81 18.08 34.15
N ILE A 18 -2.59 17.05 33.32
CA ILE A 18 -3.42 16.81 32.13
C ILE A 18 -3.81 15.34 32.12
N THR A 19 -4.70 14.97 33.04
CA THR A 19 -5.58 13.83 32.87
C THR A 19 -7.00 14.35 32.95
N GLN A 20 -7.61 14.64 31.79
CA GLN A 20 -9.01 14.33 31.44
C GLN A 20 -9.54 15.23 30.28
N LYS A 21 -9.89 14.53 29.18
CA LYS A 21 -10.97 14.78 28.22
C LYS A 21 -11.36 16.23 27.88
N GLU A 22 -10.98 16.64 26.67
CA GLU A 22 -11.85 17.45 25.82
C GLU A 22 -12.14 16.69 24.52
N ASN A 23 -13.42 16.34 24.33
CA ASN A 23 -14.00 16.01 23.03
C ASN A 23 -14.03 17.29 22.20
N VAL A 24 -12.92 17.60 21.51
CA VAL A 24 -12.96 18.51 20.37
C VAL A 24 -13.12 17.65 19.14
N SER A 25 -14.34 17.57 18.61
CA SER A 25 -14.64 17.07 17.28
C SER A 25 -13.87 17.94 16.27
N SER A 26 -12.64 17.55 15.97
CA SER A 26 -11.88 18.11 14.88
C SER A 26 -12.58 17.78 13.56
N PRO A 27 -12.67 18.73 12.63
CA PRO A 27 -13.25 18.48 11.32
C PRO A 27 -12.35 17.45 10.61
N ASN A 28 -12.95 16.32 10.21
CA ASN A 28 -12.39 15.24 9.39
C ASN A 28 -10.99 15.49 8.78
N THR A 29 -9.95 15.05 9.48
CA THR A 29 -8.58 14.86 8.94
C THR A 29 -8.13 13.41 9.15
N ASN A 30 -9.00 12.44 8.82
CA ASN A 30 -8.71 11.00 8.94
C ASN A 30 -7.71 10.46 7.88
N SER A 31 -6.68 11.24 7.48
CA SER A 31 -5.77 10.85 6.38
C SER A 31 -4.26 10.91 6.68
N ALA A 32 -3.77 11.24 7.89
CA ALA A 32 -2.36 11.65 7.98
C ALA A 32 -1.51 11.28 9.20
N ILE A 33 -1.98 10.54 10.20
CA ILE A 33 -1.07 10.10 11.27
C ILE A 33 -0.47 8.74 10.93
N ARG A 34 0.82 8.77 10.56
CA ARG A 34 1.67 7.58 10.42
C ARG A 34 2.01 7.08 11.82
N PRO A 35 1.64 5.85 12.21
CA PRO A 35 2.01 5.31 13.50
C PRO A 35 3.53 5.19 13.64
N GLU A 36 4.02 5.21 14.87
CA GLU A 36 5.44 5.00 15.18
C GLU A 36 5.87 3.57 14.82
N VAL A 37 4.99 2.60 15.06
CA VAL A 37 5.23 1.17 14.81
C VAL A 37 4.09 0.60 13.97
N VAL A 38 4.44 -0.26 13.02
CA VAL A 38 3.49 -0.95 12.13
C VAL A 38 3.86 -2.42 12.03
N ASN A 39 2.85 -3.27 11.81
CA ASN A 39 3.07 -4.68 11.48
C ASN A 39 3.48 -4.81 10.02
N ALA A 40 4.36 -5.76 9.68
CA ALA A 40 4.81 -5.95 8.30
C ALA A 40 5.16 -7.40 7.96
N LYS A 41 5.07 -7.72 6.67
CA LYS A 41 5.59 -8.96 6.08
C LYS A 41 6.61 -8.63 4.99
N VAL A 42 7.62 -9.48 4.87
CA VAL A 42 8.67 -9.34 3.85
C VAL A 42 8.61 -10.52 2.89
N TYR A 43 8.54 -10.23 1.60
CA TYR A 43 8.46 -11.20 0.53
C TYR A 43 9.69 -11.12 -0.35
N LYS A 44 10.35 -12.26 -0.57
CA LYS A 44 11.45 -12.38 -1.53
C LYS A 44 10.90 -12.80 -2.89
N VAL A 45 11.19 -12.00 -3.90
CA VAL A 45 10.79 -12.21 -5.30
C VAL A 45 12.04 -12.52 -6.12
N LYS A 46 12.06 -13.69 -6.75
CA LYS A 46 12.97 -14.01 -7.86
C LYS A 46 12.17 -13.89 -9.14
N SER A 47 12.62 -13.06 -10.07
CA SER A 47 11.85 -12.73 -11.27
C SER A 47 12.76 -12.83 -12.49
N ALA A 48 12.21 -13.27 -13.62
CA ALA A 48 12.95 -13.34 -14.88
C ALA A 48 13.20 -11.95 -15.50
N PHE A 49 12.44 -10.94 -15.07
CA PHE A 49 12.54 -9.56 -15.57
C PHE A 49 13.66 -8.76 -14.91
N VAL A 50 14.29 -9.30 -13.87
CA VAL A 50 15.26 -8.58 -13.03
C VAL A 50 16.46 -9.47 -12.71
N LYS A 51 17.65 -8.87 -12.66
CA LYS A 51 18.90 -9.62 -12.45
C LYS A 51 19.05 -10.16 -11.02
N ASN A 52 18.57 -9.41 -10.03
CA ASN A 52 18.75 -9.72 -8.62
C ASN A 52 17.40 -9.92 -7.92
N ALA A 53 17.39 -10.73 -6.86
CA ALA A 53 16.19 -10.87 -6.03
C ALA A 53 15.74 -9.50 -5.50
N VAL A 54 14.42 -9.32 -5.46
CA VAL A 54 13.76 -8.12 -4.93
C VAL A 54 13.06 -8.49 -3.63
N PHE A 55 13.22 -7.65 -2.61
CA PHE A 55 12.56 -7.79 -1.32
C PHE A 55 11.47 -6.73 -1.22
N ILE A 56 10.24 -7.18 -1.03
CA ILE A 56 9.06 -6.34 -0.92
C ILE A 56 8.56 -6.44 0.51
N THR A 57 8.65 -5.35 1.25
CA THR A 57 8.09 -5.22 2.60
C THR A 57 6.76 -4.52 2.52
N LEU A 58 5.71 -5.12 3.08
CA LEU A 58 4.36 -4.57 3.09
C LEU A 58 3.89 -4.45 4.54
N SER A 59 3.42 -3.27 4.91
CA SER A 59 2.96 -2.99 6.27
C SER A 59 1.47 -2.69 6.35
N TYR A 60 0.91 -2.96 7.53
CA TYR A 60 -0.48 -2.69 7.84
C TYR A 60 -0.63 -2.26 9.30
N ILE A 61 -1.79 -1.67 9.60
CA ILE A 61 -2.23 -1.35 10.95
C ILE A 61 -3.60 -1.97 11.21
N ASP A 62 -3.86 -2.32 12.45
CA ASP A 62 -5.20 -2.67 12.89
C ASP A 62 -6.00 -1.38 13.13
N THR A 63 -7.24 -1.37 12.65
CA THR A 63 -8.21 -0.27 12.81
C THR A 63 -9.50 -0.84 13.39
N HIS A 64 -10.42 0.03 13.84
CA HIS A 64 -11.71 -0.42 14.36
C HIS A 64 -12.55 -1.20 13.32
N THR A 65 -12.31 -1.00 12.03
CA THR A 65 -13.07 -1.60 10.93
C THR A 65 -12.33 -2.75 10.22
N GLY A 66 -11.16 -3.17 10.73
CA GLY A 66 -10.32 -4.19 10.11
C GLY A 66 -8.88 -3.73 9.93
N ARG A 67 -8.13 -4.35 9.02
CA ARG A 67 -6.73 -3.98 8.74
C ARG A 67 -6.64 -3.07 7.53
N LYS A 68 -5.73 -2.09 7.60
CA LYS A 68 -5.46 -1.17 6.50
C LYS A 68 -3.98 -1.24 6.09
N PRO A 69 -3.66 -1.38 4.80
CA PRO A 69 -2.28 -1.30 4.34
C PRO A 69 -1.75 0.13 4.52
N ILE A 70 -0.47 0.25 4.85
CA ILE A 70 0.17 1.54 5.15
C ILE A 70 1.27 1.86 4.17
N GLU A 71 2.29 1.01 4.08
CA GLU A 71 3.47 1.27 3.25
C GLU A 71 3.95 0.01 2.54
N ILE A 72 4.61 0.23 1.41
CA ILE A 72 5.38 -0.77 0.69
C ILE A 72 6.82 -0.27 0.55
N PHE A 73 7.79 -1.14 0.76
CA PHE A 73 9.20 -0.87 0.46
C PHE A 73 9.72 -1.93 -0.48
N ILE A 74 10.29 -1.49 -1.60
CA ILE A 74 10.88 -2.37 -2.61
C ILE A 74 12.39 -2.13 -2.62
N ASN A 75 13.15 -3.19 -2.34
CA ASN A 75 14.61 -3.13 -2.28
C ASN A 75 15.26 -4.26 -3.06
N SER A 76 16.41 -3.99 -3.66
CA SER A 76 17.22 -5.01 -4.34
C SER A 76 18.71 -4.67 -4.24
N LYS A 77 19.55 -5.66 -4.54
CA LYS A 77 20.98 -5.44 -4.75
C LYS A 77 21.29 -4.75 -6.08
N ASP A 78 20.33 -4.69 -7.01
CA ASP A 78 20.50 -3.99 -8.29
C ASP A 78 20.31 -2.47 -8.11
N LEU A 79 21.42 -1.75 -8.05
CA LEU A 79 21.42 -0.29 -7.89
C LEU A 79 20.90 0.44 -9.14
N ASN A 80 20.94 -0.18 -10.32
CA ASN A 80 20.49 0.47 -11.56
C ASN A 80 18.97 0.70 -11.58
N ARG A 81 18.21 -0.11 -10.83
CA ARG A 81 16.75 0.00 -10.70
C ARG A 81 16.31 0.71 -9.42
N SER A 82 17.27 1.18 -8.61
CA SER A 82 16.98 1.79 -7.30
C SER A 82 16.00 2.97 -7.40
N ALA A 83 16.19 3.86 -8.38
CA ALA A 83 15.31 5.02 -8.58
C ALA A 83 13.87 4.58 -8.91
N GLU A 84 13.70 3.60 -9.78
CA GLU A 84 12.40 3.03 -10.15
C GLU A 84 11.68 2.44 -8.91
N TYR A 85 12.40 1.65 -8.11
CA TYR A 85 11.85 1.06 -6.89
C TYR A 85 11.49 2.11 -5.83
N VAL A 86 12.26 3.19 -5.72
CA VAL A 86 11.94 4.31 -4.83
C VAL A 86 10.67 5.04 -5.29
N VAL A 87 10.52 5.27 -6.60
CA VAL A 87 9.31 5.88 -7.16
C VAL A 87 8.09 5.01 -6.87
N LEU A 88 8.19 3.70 -7.17
CA LEU A 88 7.10 2.75 -6.96
C LEU A 88 6.71 2.64 -5.47
N THR A 89 7.71 2.56 -4.59
CA THR A 89 7.55 2.59 -3.13
C THR A 89 6.75 3.81 -2.68
N ARG A 90 7.13 5.01 -3.15
CA ARG A 90 6.49 6.27 -2.75
C ARG A 90 5.05 6.38 -3.25
N LEU A 91 4.81 6.02 -4.51
CA LEU A 91 3.50 6.14 -5.13
C LEU A 91 2.49 5.18 -4.50
N ILE A 92 2.84 3.88 -4.39
CA ILE A 92 1.94 2.89 -3.81
C ILE A 92 1.72 3.19 -2.32
N SER A 93 2.75 3.58 -1.56
CA SER A 93 2.57 3.97 -0.15
C SER A 93 1.71 5.21 0.03
N ALA A 94 1.73 6.15 -0.92
CA ALA A 94 0.81 7.29 -0.91
C ALA A 94 -0.63 6.84 -1.18
N ILE A 95 -0.83 5.89 -2.10
CA ILE A 95 -2.13 5.29 -2.40
C ILE A 95 -2.67 4.54 -1.18
N PHE A 96 -1.90 3.66 -0.56
CA PHE A 96 -2.32 2.90 0.63
C PHE A 96 -2.81 3.79 1.77
N ARG A 97 -2.14 4.91 2.02
CA ARG A 97 -2.55 5.85 3.06
C ARG A 97 -3.84 6.59 2.74
N ARG A 98 -4.07 6.97 1.47
CA ARG A 98 -5.13 7.91 1.06
C ARG A 98 -6.36 7.25 0.43
N ALA A 99 -6.19 6.13 -0.25
CA ALA A 99 -7.27 5.48 -0.98
C ALA A 99 -8.26 4.82 -0.01
N THR A 100 -9.55 4.96 -0.32
CA THR A 100 -10.65 4.23 0.33
C THR A 100 -10.65 2.76 -0.09
N ASN A 101 -10.29 2.48 -1.34
CA ASN A 101 -10.11 1.13 -1.85
C ASN A 101 -8.74 1.02 -2.53
N PRO A 102 -7.71 0.42 -1.88
CA PRO A 102 -6.39 0.27 -2.47
C PRO A 102 -6.32 -0.84 -3.52
N MET A 103 -7.37 -1.63 -3.73
CA MET A 103 -7.36 -2.81 -4.62
C MET A 103 -7.11 -2.49 -6.09
N PHE A 104 -7.52 -1.31 -6.55
CA PHE A 104 -7.34 -0.92 -7.96
C PHE A 104 -5.86 -0.96 -8.38
N ILE A 105 -4.92 -0.80 -7.44
CA ILE A 105 -3.49 -0.83 -7.76
C ILE A 105 -3.06 -2.17 -8.36
N LEU A 106 -3.75 -3.26 -8.03
CA LEU A 106 -3.47 -4.57 -8.61
C LEU A 106 -3.76 -4.58 -10.11
N GLU A 107 -4.88 -4.00 -10.52
CA GLU A 107 -5.26 -3.88 -11.93
C GLU A 107 -4.27 -2.99 -12.69
N GLU A 108 -3.91 -1.85 -12.12
CA GLU A 108 -2.94 -0.93 -12.72
C GLU A 108 -1.57 -1.59 -12.92
N LEU A 109 -1.07 -2.32 -11.92
CA LEU A 109 0.21 -3.01 -11.99
C LEU A 109 0.19 -4.19 -12.98
N HIS A 110 -0.92 -4.95 -13.04
CA HIS A 110 -1.09 -6.01 -14.04
C HIS A 110 -1.15 -5.48 -15.48
N GLY A 111 -1.65 -4.25 -15.66
CA GLY A 111 -1.70 -3.58 -16.96
C GLY A 111 -0.34 -3.15 -17.52
N ILE A 112 0.72 -3.13 -16.69
CA ILE A 112 2.06 -2.75 -17.14
C ILE A 112 2.73 -3.95 -17.82
N HIS A 113 3.19 -3.72 -19.05
CA HIS A 113 3.85 -4.72 -19.89
C HIS A 113 5.36 -4.45 -19.98
N ASP A 114 6.16 -5.50 -19.92
CA ASP A 114 7.58 -5.41 -20.21
C ASP A 114 7.79 -5.30 -21.73
N PRO A 115 8.64 -4.38 -22.22
CA PRO A 115 8.90 -4.24 -23.65
C PRO A 115 9.52 -5.49 -24.28
N ASN A 116 10.17 -6.35 -23.49
CA ASN A 116 10.77 -7.59 -23.96
C ASN A 116 9.77 -8.77 -23.96
N GLY A 117 8.49 -8.52 -23.64
CA GLY A 117 7.46 -9.54 -23.53
C GLY A 117 7.38 -10.15 -22.13
N GLY A 118 6.44 -11.09 -21.94
CA GLY A 118 6.21 -11.73 -20.65
C GLY A 118 7.03 -12.99 -20.41
N SER A 119 6.86 -13.57 -19.23
CA SER A 119 7.58 -14.77 -18.78
C SER A 119 6.66 -15.72 -18.02
N PHE A 120 6.90 -17.02 -18.14
CA PHE A 120 6.21 -18.04 -17.34
C PHE A 120 6.99 -18.35 -16.06
N LYS A 121 6.28 -18.39 -14.93
CA LYS A 121 6.84 -18.74 -13.63
C LYS A 121 5.77 -19.41 -12.78
N ASP A 122 6.14 -20.51 -12.12
CA ASP A 122 5.25 -21.28 -11.23
C ASP A 122 3.88 -21.63 -11.87
N GLY A 123 3.88 -21.91 -13.18
CA GLY A 123 2.66 -22.23 -13.94
C GLY A 123 1.79 -21.02 -14.34
N LYS A 124 2.18 -19.79 -13.96
CA LYS A 124 1.47 -18.54 -14.32
C LYS A 124 2.30 -17.72 -15.32
N TYR A 125 1.60 -17.07 -16.25
CA TYR A 125 2.21 -16.12 -17.18
C TYR A 125 2.16 -14.71 -16.60
N TYR A 126 3.30 -14.05 -16.56
CA TYR A 126 3.46 -12.66 -16.12
C TYR A 126 3.85 -11.78 -17.30
N HIS A 127 3.18 -10.63 -17.43
CA HIS A 127 3.47 -9.66 -18.50
C HIS A 127 4.68 -8.76 -18.20
N SER A 128 5.04 -8.63 -16.92
CA SER A 128 6.14 -7.78 -16.45
C SER A 128 6.51 -8.11 -15.01
N PHE A 129 7.62 -7.51 -14.54
CA PHE A 129 7.97 -7.49 -13.12
C PHE A 129 6.85 -6.88 -12.25
N TYR A 130 6.15 -5.87 -12.75
CA TYR A 130 5.10 -5.18 -12.01
C TYR A 130 3.88 -6.07 -11.78
N ALA A 131 3.57 -6.97 -12.72
CA ALA A 131 2.54 -7.99 -12.53
C ALA A 131 2.91 -8.97 -11.40
N GLU A 132 4.19 -9.29 -11.22
CA GLU A 132 4.64 -10.07 -10.05
C GLU A 132 4.58 -9.26 -8.74
N VAL A 133 4.82 -7.95 -8.79
CA VAL A 133 4.61 -7.07 -7.62
C VAL A 133 3.13 -7.04 -7.22
N ALA A 134 2.22 -6.99 -8.19
CA ALA A 134 0.78 -7.06 -7.96
C ALA A 134 0.39 -8.35 -7.21
N ASP A 135 0.85 -9.51 -7.70
CA ASP A 135 0.62 -10.80 -7.04
C ASP A 135 1.15 -10.83 -5.60
N VAL A 136 2.28 -10.17 -5.32
CA VAL A 136 2.81 -10.08 -3.95
C VAL A 136 1.94 -9.21 -3.05
N ILE A 137 1.44 -8.08 -3.57
CA ILE A 137 0.51 -7.21 -2.84
C ILE A 137 -0.81 -7.95 -2.57
N GLU A 138 -1.34 -8.65 -3.57
CA GLU A 138 -2.55 -9.46 -3.45
C GLU A 138 -2.36 -10.55 -2.39
N ARG A 139 -1.28 -11.34 -2.49
CA ARG A 139 -0.95 -12.35 -1.47
C ARG A 139 -0.86 -11.73 -0.08
N PHE A 140 -0.22 -10.56 0.05
CA PHE A 140 -0.14 -9.87 1.32
C PHE A 140 -1.53 -9.52 1.88
N PHE A 141 -2.44 -9.02 1.06
CA PHE A 141 -3.78 -8.68 1.51
C PHE A 141 -4.54 -9.90 2.06
N TYR A 142 -4.37 -11.08 1.47
CA TYR A 142 -4.91 -12.32 2.03
C TYR A 142 -4.17 -12.76 3.29
N ASP A 143 -2.84 -12.74 3.24
CA ASP A 143 -1.94 -13.16 4.31
C ASP A 143 -2.17 -12.40 5.63
N VAL A 144 -2.71 -11.19 5.56
CA VAL A 144 -3.00 -10.34 6.71
C VAL A 144 -4.48 -10.03 6.85
N ASP A 145 -5.37 -10.81 6.21
CA ASP A 145 -6.83 -10.68 6.36
C ASP A 145 -7.37 -9.26 6.05
N ILE A 146 -6.72 -8.53 5.14
CA ILE A 146 -7.29 -7.30 4.55
C ILE A 146 -8.44 -7.67 3.61
N ILE A 147 -8.32 -8.81 2.92
CA ILE A 147 -9.36 -9.41 2.07
C ILE A 147 -9.68 -10.80 2.60
N LYS A 148 -10.95 -11.21 2.52
CA LYS A 148 -11.35 -12.55 2.89
C LYS A 148 -11.15 -13.54 1.74
N LYS A 149 -10.89 -14.79 2.08
CA LYS A 149 -10.61 -15.85 1.11
C LYS A 149 -11.78 -16.14 0.17
N GLU A 150 -13.01 -15.79 0.55
CA GLU A 150 -14.21 -15.97 -0.28
C GLU A 150 -14.22 -15.08 -1.54
N ASP A 151 -13.45 -13.98 -1.56
CA ASP A 151 -13.41 -13.03 -2.68
C ASP A 151 -12.52 -13.51 -3.87
N LEU A 152 -11.77 -14.61 -3.69
CA LEU A 152 -10.86 -15.20 -4.70
C LEU A 152 -11.56 -15.61 -6.01
N ASN A 153 -12.82 -16.03 -5.92
CA ASN A 153 -13.54 -16.62 -7.05
C ASN A 153 -13.97 -15.57 -8.09
N GLN A 154 -14.09 -14.29 -7.72
CA GLN A 154 -14.59 -13.25 -8.62
C GLN A 154 -13.47 -12.57 -9.43
N THR A 155 -12.27 -12.45 -8.86
CA THR A 155 -11.13 -11.78 -9.52
C THR A 155 -10.51 -12.66 -10.61
N SER A 156 -10.46 -13.98 -10.39
CA SER A 156 -9.89 -14.96 -11.34
C SER A 156 -10.74 -15.11 -12.61
N GLU A 157 -12.07 -15.13 -12.48
CA GLU A 157 -13.00 -15.21 -13.61
C GLU A 157 -12.96 -13.94 -14.49
N ASN A 158 -12.79 -12.76 -13.88
CA ASN A 158 -12.68 -11.49 -14.60
C ASN A 158 -11.39 -11.39 -15.45
N GLN A 159 -10.30 -12.04 -15.03
CA GLN A 159 -9.05 -12.08 -15.82
C GLN A 159 -9.16 -13.02 -17.03
N GLU A 160 -9.89 -14.13 -16.94
CA GLU A 160 -10.17 -15.01 -18.08
C GLU A 160 -11.20 -14.39 -19.06
N GLY A 161 -12.20 -13.68 -18.55
CA GLY A 161 -13.18 -12.96 -19.36
C GLY A 161 -12.55 -11.85 -20.22
N LYS A 162 -11.60 -11.08 -19.66
CA LYS A 162 -10.85 -10.07 -20.43
C LYS A 162 -9.94 -10.70 -21.49
N LYS A 163 -9.27 -11.84 -21.21
CA LYS A 163 -8.42 -12.56 -22.19
C LYS A 163 -9.18 -13.04 -23.44
N LYS A 164 -10.45 -13.43 -23.31
CA LYS A 164 -11.28 -13.83 -24.47
C LYS A 164 -11.62 -12.64 -25.38
N LYS A 165 -11.77 -11.44 -24.82
CA LYS A 165 -12.17 -10.23 -25.59
C LYS A 165 -11.05 -9.68 -26.48
N TYR A 166 -9.77 -9.89 -26.14
CA TYR A 166 -8.63 -9.46 -26.95
C TYR A 166 -8.21 -10.46 -28.05
N LYS A 167 -8.80 -11.66 -28.10
CA LYS A 167 -8.53 -12.65 -29.17
C LYS A 167 -9.58 -12.66 -30.29
N SER A 168 -10.56 -11.76 -30.25
CA SER A 168 -11.68 -11.73 -31.20
C SER A 168 -11.73 -10.47 -32.10
N ASN A 169 -10.65 -9.69 -32.16
CA ASN A 169 -10.49 -8.60 -33.12
C ASN A 169 -9.29 -8.86 -34.03
#